data_AF-A0A560RMN3-F1
#
_entry.id   AF-A0A560RMN3-F1
#
_cell.length_a   1.000
_cell.length_b   1.000
_cell.length_c   1.000
_cell.angle_alpha   90.00
_cell.angle_beta   90.00
_cell.angle_gamma   90.00
#
_symmetry.space_group_name_H-M   'P 1'
#
loop_
_entity.id
_entity.type
_entity.pdbx_description
1 polymer ?
#
loop_
_entity_poly.entity_id
_entity_poly.type
_entity_poly.pdbx_seq_one_letter_code
_entity_poly.pdbx_strand_id
1 'polypeptide(L)'
;MDYPKSVPGVGLVDGKFIDENTTTGQVGSLIPCGWGNAVTDELLNVIRAGGEEPVEGEHDQLVAAIRAIVLDTIPEEEIRTTLAAYGITDAYTKAVTYTKTEIEDLLKNLSALPVGAMVPFPKGTVPTGFLEVDGSVQSSATYPDLSAYLGTTYNIGGEGAGNFRLPDSRGEFFRGWDHGRGVDAGRALGSYQLDAMQGHWHENWYAVGGRSGATFSDGFDVPADTKDNRGANYTRARNPISDGVNGAPRTASETRPRNVAVMWCIKAWNAPVNQGSIDIAALAALAAQATEINQGTAKVATAAQMLDSANDVVMATPKKLRLGFAASLTPNGYMVFPSWLGGLVVQWGLSASIPDDSKITVPFNLQFPTEAFAVIVSNQQPTVVNGAWVGFVDTISPSSFVAGADDVGSSTGTPIKVFWVAFGR
;
A
#
# COMPACT_ATOMS: atom_id res chain seq x y z
N MET A 1 -50.58 2.30 36.66
CA MET A 1 -51.13 1.86 37.94
C MET A 1 -51.38 3.09 38.80
N ASP A 2 -52.61 3.34 39.24
CA ASP A 2 -52.97 4.39 40.22
C ASP A 2 -54.25 3.94 40.95
N TYR A 3 -54.70 4.68 41.96
CA TYR A 3 -56.00 4.46 42.58
C TYR A 3 -57.11 4.43 41.50
N PRO A 4 -58.09 3.51 41.61
CA PRO A 4 -59.10 3.30 40.57
C PRO A 4 -60.12 4.44 40.55
N LYS A 5 -59.90 5.45 39.70
CA LYS A 5 -60.79 6.60 39.50
C LYS A 5 -61.82 6.33 38.40
N SER A 6 -61.55 5.41 37.49
CA SER A 6 -62.41 5.08 36.34
C SER A 6 -63.55 4.10 36.65
N VAL A 7 -63.49 3.40 37.78
CA VAL A 7 -64.51 2.44 38.19
C VAL A 7 -65.58 3.13 39.07
N PRO A 8 -66.86 3.20 38.63
CA PRO A 8 -67.91 3.82 39.42
C PRO A 8 -68.21 3.00 40.69
N GLY A 9 -68.44 3.68 41.82
CA GLY A 9 -68.89 3.02 43.05
C GLY A 9 -67.81 2.33 43.88
N VAL A 10 -66.51 2.57 43.60
CA VAL A 10 -65.40 2.02 44.42
C VAL A 10 -65.33 2.63 45.83
N GLY A 11 -66.10 3.69 46.09
CA GLY A 11 -66.20 4.29 47.42
C GLY A 11 -64.87 4.93 47.84
N LEU A 12 -64.20 5.64 46.93
CA LEU A 12 -63.02 6.44 47.25
C LEU A 12 -63.44 7.83 47.74
N VAL A 13 -62.73 8.37 48.73
CA VAL A 13 -62.84 9.78 49.14
C VAL A 13 -61.46 10.39 49.07
N ASP A 14 -61.35 11.58 48.46
CA ASP A 14 -60.09 12.27 48.17
C ASP A 14 -59.04 11.40 47.45
N GLY A 15 -59.52 10.46 46.62
CA GLY A 15 -58.67 9.57 45.84
C GLY A 15 -58.08 8.39 46.61
N LYS A 16 -58.53 8.11 47.85
CA LYS A 16 -58.11 6.96 48.65
C LYS A 16 -59.27 6.07 49.08
N PHE A 17 -58.97 4.82 49.40
CA PHE A 17 -59.94 3.90 49.98
C PHE A 17 -60.32 4.36 51.39
N ILE A 18 -61.57 4.11 51.78
CA ILE A 18 -62.15 4.49 53.08
C ILE A 18 -62.98 3.34 53.64
N ASP A 19 -63.05 3.20 54.96
CA ASP A 19 -63.94 2.22 55.58
C ASP A 19 -65.38 2.78 55.68
N GLU A 20 -66.36 1.88 55.77
CA GLU A 20 -67.76 2.27 55.93
C GLU A 20 -68.00 2.92 57.29
N ASN A 21 -68.77 4.01 57.32
CA ASN A 21 -69.22 4.64 58.55
C ASN A 21 -70.75 4.71 58.59
N THR A 22 -71.32 3.76 59.32
CA THR A 22 -72.77 3.58 59.47
C THR A 22 -73.45 4.70 60.28
N THR A 23 -72.68 5.53 60.99
CA THR A 23 -73.20 6.65 61.80
C THR A 23 -73.37 7.93 60.96
N THR A 24 -72.53 8.12 59.95
CA THR A 24 -72.61 9.27 59.02
C THR A 24 -73.25 8.93 57.68
N GLY A 25 -73.59 7.66 57.44
CA GLY A 25 -74.14 7.16 56.18
C GLY A 25 -73.10 7.06 55.05
N GLN A 26 -71.80 7.12 55.39
CA GLN A 26 -70.71 7.06 54.43
C GLN A 26 -70.47 5.60 54.01
N VAL A 27 -70.70 5.33 52.73
CA VAL A 27 -70.45 4.01 52.13
C VAL A 27 -68.94 3.81 51.98
N GLY A 28 -68.43 2.70 52.52
CA GLY A 28 -67.02 2.34 52.46
C GLY A 28 -66.59 1.79 51.10
N SER A 29 -65.28 1.69 50.92
CA SER A 29 -64.68 1.01 49.80
C SER A 29 -64.91 -0.51 49.83
N LEU A 30 -64.81 -1.15 48.67
CA LEU A 30 -64.99 -2.60 48.52
C LEU A 30 -63.89 -3.44 49.22
N ILE A 31 -62.78 -2.81 49.56
CA ILE A 31 -61.66 -3.42 50.29
C ILE A 31 -61.35 -2.59 51.54
N PRO A 32 -60.81 -3.19 52.63
CA PRO A 32 -60.45 -2.45 53.83
C PRO A 32 -59.48 -1.32 53.52
N CYS A 33 -59.77 -0.12 54.01
CA CYS A 33 -59.01 1.07 53.62
C CYS A 33 -57.54 0.98 54.05
N GLY A 34 -57.28 0.40 55.21
CA GLY A 34 -55.92 0.19 55.72
C GLY A 34 -55.07 -0.66 54.79
N TRP A 35 -55.63 -1.74 54.24
CA TRP A 35 -54.91 -2.63 53.33
C TRP A 35 -54.81 -2.03 51.92
N GLY A 36 -55.93 -1.55 51.37
CA GLY A 36 -55.99 -0.99 50.02
C GLY A 36 -55.06 0.21 49.83
N ASN A 37 -55.05 1.14 50.79
CA ASN A 37 -54.17 2.30 50.74
C ASN A 37 -52.70 1.92 50.95
N ALA A 38 -52.40 1.01 51.88
CA ALA A 38 -51.02 0.62 52.15
C ALA A 38 -50.36 -0.05 50.93
N VAL A 39 -51.06 -1.00 50.29
CA VAL A 39 -50.54 -1.67 49.08
C VAL A 39 -50.42 -0.70 47.92
N THR A 40 -51.42 0.15 47.70
CA THR A 40 -51.40 1.11 46.59
C THR A 40 -50.29 2.15 46.80
N ASP A 41 -50.17 2.73 47.99
CA ASP A 41 -49.13 3.73 48.29
C ASP A 41 -47.72 3.14 48.16
N GLU A 42 -47.47 1.89 48.58
CA GLU A 42 -46.18 1.20 48.38
C GLU A 42 -45.83 1.08 46.89
N LEU A 43 -46.78 0.65 46.06
CA LEU A 43 -46.55 0.52 44.62
C LEU A 43 -46.32 1.87 43.94
N LEU A 44 -47.08 2.90 44.34
CA LEU A 44 -46.89 4.27 43.84
C LEU A 44 -45.54 4.85 44.25
N ASN A 45 -45.05 4.54 45.45
CA ASN A 45 -43.73 4.96 45.91
C ASN A 45 -42.62 4.34 45.05
N VAL A 46 -42.74 3.05 44.69
CA VAL A 46 -41.78 2.41 43.77
C VAL A 46 -41.84 3.06 42.38
N ILE A 47 -43.05 3.32 41.85
CA ILE A 47 -43.22 3.94 40.53
C ILE A 47 -42.57 5.33 40.48
N ARG A 48 -42.84 6.16 41.49
CA ARG A 48 -42.26 7.50 41.60
C ARG A 48 -40.75 7.47 41.83
N ALA A 49 -40.25 6.52 42.61
CA ALA A 49 -38.81 6.33 42.80
C ALA A 49 -38.09 5.97 41.49
N GLY A 50 -38.77 5.29 40.57
CA GLY A 50 -38.28 5.04 39.21
C GLY A 50 -38.45 6.22 38.23
N GLY A 51 -38.93 7.38 38.70
CA GLY A 51 -39.08 8.60 37.90
C GLY A 51 -40.37 8.69 37.07
N GLU A 52 -41.31 7.75 37.24
CA GLU A 52 -42.57 7.70 36.50
C GLU A 52 -43.71 8.34 37.29
N GLU A 53 -44.64 9.00 36.59
CA GLU A 53 -45.88 9.51 37.21
C GLU A 53 -46.98 8.44 37.12
N PRO A 54 -47.59 8.01 38.23
CA PRO A 54 -48.57 6.93 38.20
C PRO A 54 -49.85 7.26 37.41
N VAL A 55 -50.28 6.35 36.53
CA VAL A 55 -51.47 6.52 35.66
C VAL A 55 -52.35 5.27 35.72
N GLU A 56 -53.63 5.40 36.09
CA GLU A 56 -54.55 4.27 36.31
C GLU A 56 -54.57 3.25 35.16
N GLY A 57 -54.60 3.70 33.90
CA GLY A 57 -54.72 2.85 32.70
C GLY A 57 -53.44 2.13 32.25
N GLU A 58 -52.29 2.44 32.84
CA GLU A 58 -51.01 1.84 32.44
C GLU A 58 -50.66 0.64 33.32
N HIS A 59 -50.28 -0.48 32.69
CA HIS A 59 -50.10 -1.76 33.40
C HIS A 59 -48.65 -2.23 33.53
N ASP A 60 -47.68 -1.45 33.04
CA ASP A 60 -46.26 -1.79 33.03
C ASP A 60 -45.37 -0.84 33.85
N GLN A 61 -45.93 0.25 34.39
CA GLN A 61 -45.19 1.28 35.13
C GLN A 61 -44.37 0.74 36.32
N LEU A 62 -44.87 -0.26 37.04
CA LEU A 62 -44.11 -0.87 38.14
C LEU A 62 -42.84 -1.57 37.64
N VAL A 63 -42.94 -2.29 36.51
CA VAL A 63 -41.81 -2.99 35.91
C VAL A 63 -40.82 -1.99 35.31
N ALA A 64 -41.31 -0.93 34.67
CA ALA A 64 -40.49 0.16 34.16
C ALA A 64 -39.69 0.84 35.29
N ALA A 65 -40.37 1.19 36.38
CA ALA A 65 -39.75 1.83 37.54
C ALA A 65 -38.70 0.95 38.21
N ILE A 66 -38.97 -0.35 38.41
CA ILE A 66 -37.96 -1.28 38.95
C ILE A 66 -36.73 -1.37 38.05
N ARG A 67 -36.90 -1.41 36.72
CA ARG A 67 -35.76 -1.42 35.79
C ARG A 67 -34.94 -0.14 35.89
N ALA A 68 -35.60 1.01 35.96
CA ALA A 68 -34.93 2.30 36.11
C ALA A 68 -34.14 2.38 37.42
N ILE A 69 -34.76 2.00 38.54
CA ILE A 69 -34.11 1.95 39.86
C ILE A 69 -32.88 1.03 39.81
N VAL A 70 -33.01 -0.17 39.23
CA VAL A 70 -31.88 -1.11 39.13
C VAL A 70 -30.75 -0.54 38.28
N LEU A 71 -31.06 0.11 37.16
CA LEU A 71 -30.06 0.75 36.30
C LEU A 71 -29.32 1.89 37.01
N ASP A 72 -30.04 2.71 37.78
CA ASP A 72 -29.47 3.84 38.53
C ASP A 72 -28.63 3.39 39.75
N THR A 73 -28.93 2.20 40.30
CA THR A 73 -28.17 1.62 41.42
C THR A 73 -26.83 1.00 41.03
N ILE A 74 -26.53 0.85 39.73
CA ILE A 74 -25.24 0.35 39.25
C ILE A 74 -24.33 1.56 39.01
N PRO A 75 -23.21 1.72 39.74
CA PRO A 75 -22.24 2.77 39.47
C PRO A 75 -21.81 2.73 38.00
N GLU A 76 -21.62 3.88 37.35
CA GLU A 76 -21.25 3.96 35.93
C GLU A 76 -19.98 3.17 35.60
N GLU A 77 -19.09 2.97 36.59
CA GLU A 77 -17.88 2.15 36.54
C GLU A 77 -18.15 0.63 36.49
N GLU A 78 -19.29 0.15 37.00
CA GLU A 78 -19.68 -1.26 36.98
C GLU A 78 -20.59 -1.62 35.78
N ILE A 79 -21.01 -0.65 34.97
CA ILE A 79 -21.73 -0.90 33.72
C ILE A 79 -20.74 -1.45 32.70
N ARG A 80 -20.74 -2.77 32.57
CA ARG A 80 -19.97 -3.49 31.53
C ARG A 80 -20.52 -3.08 30.17
N THR A 81 -19.85 -2.20 29.44
CA THR A 81 -20.26 -1.74 28.09
C THR A 81 -19.44 -2.36 26.96
N THR A 82 -18.40 -3.13 27.30
CA THR A 82 -17.52 -3.79 26.33
C THR A 82 -17.64 -5.31 26.41
N LEU A 83 -17.44 -6.00 25.28
CA LEU A 83 -17.48 -7.47 25.24
C LEU A 83 -16.47 -8.11 26.22
N ALA A 84 -15.31 -7.47 26.40
CA ALA A 84 -14.29 -7.88 27.35
C ALA A 84 -14.79 -7.82 28.81
N ALA A 85 -15.54 -6.76 29.16
CA ALA A 85 -16.11 -6.61 30.49
C ALA A 85 -17.19 -7.68 30.77
N TYR A 86 -17.89 -8.19 29.75
CA TYR A 86 -18.83 -9.32 29.88
C TYR A 86 -18.16 -10.71 29.98
N GLY A 87 -16.83 -10.80 29.94
CA GLY A 87 -16.12 -12.09 29.96
C GLY A 87 -16.29 -12.90 28.67
N ILE A 88 -16.68 -12.26 27.58
CA ILE A 88 -16.84 -12.91 26.28
C ILE A 88 -15.47 -12.93 25.60
N THR A 89 -14.75 -14.06 25.71
CA THR A 89 -13.43 -14.26 25.09
C THR A 89 -13.52 -14.83 23.66
N ASP A 90 -14.66 -15.42 23.30
CA ASP A 90 -14.88 -16.10 22.02
C ASP A 90 -15.92 -15.39 21.12
N ALA A 91 -16.14 -14.08 21.32
CA ALA A 91 -16.83 -13.30 20.31
C ALA A 91 -15.90 -13.19 19.09
N TYR A 92 -16.30 -13.84 17.99
CA TYR A 92 -15.65 -13.76 16.69
C TYR A 92 -15.68 -12.32 16.13
N THR A 93 -14.86 -11.41 16.64
CA THR A 93 -14.28 -10.31 15.86
C THR A 93 -12.96 -10.79 15.30
N LYS A 94 -13.02 -11.84 14.48
CA LYS A 94 -11.89 -12.34 13.72
C LYS A 94 -12.12 -11.95 12.25
N ALA A 95 -11.82 -10.70 11.93
CA ALA A 95 -10.89 -10.56 10.82
C ALA A 95 -9.64 -11.27 11.33
N VAL A 96 -9.38 -12.49 10.85
CA VAL A 96 -8.07 -13.08 11.10
C VAL A 96 -7.13 -12.16 10.33
N THR A 97 -6.61 -11.14 11.00
CA THR A 97 -5.38 -10.51 10.56
C THR A 97 -4.32 -11.56 10.83
N TYR A 98 -4.24 -12.55 9.94
CA TYR A 98 -3.08 -13.41 9.88
C TYR A 98 -1.91 -12.43 9.73
N THR A 99 -0.94 -12.53 10.63
CA THR A 99 0.33 -11.83 10.42
C THR A 99 0.88 -12.23 9.06
N LYS A 100 1.66 -11.36 8.41
CA LYS A 100 2.30 -11.68 7.12
C LYS A 100 3.00 -13.06 7.19
N THR A 101 3.64 -13.35 8.30
CA THR A 101 4.30 -14.64 8.59
C THR A 101 3.32 -15.81 8.60
N GLU A 102 2.17 -15.69 9.27
CA GLU A 102 1.16 -16.77 9.29
C GLU A 102 0.51 -16.99 7.91
N ILE A 103 0.29 -15.92 7.14
CA ILE A 103 -0.17 -16.04 5.74
C ILE A 103 0.89 -16.72 4.89
N GLU A 104 2.15 -16.31 5.02
CA GLU A 104 3.28 -16.90 4.30
C GLU A 104 3.46 -18.37 4.64
N ASP A 105 3.30 -18.75 5.90
CA ASP A 105 3.40 -20.15 6.33
C ASP A 105 2.20 -20.99 5.87
N LEU A 106 0.99 -20.42 5.84
CA LEU A 106 -0.17 -21.07 5.23
C LEU A 106 0.00 -21.24 3.72
N LEU A 107 0.52 -20.22 3.02
CA LEU A 107 0.78 -20.24 1.58
C LEU A 107 1.92 -21.20 1.20
N LYS A 108 2.97 -21.29 2.03
CA LYS A 108 4.02 -22.31 1.89
C LYS A 108 3.43 -23.72 1.97
N ASN A 109 2.45 -23.93 2.84
CA ASN A 109 1.74 -25.21 3.00
C ASN A 109 0.65 -25.45 1.92
N LEU A 110 0.19 -24.42 1.22
CA LEU A 110 -0.81 -24.50 0.14
C LEU A 110 -0.21 -24.87 -1.23
N SER A 111 1.11 -24.86 -1.40
CA SER A 111 1.74 -25.41 -2.60
C SER A 111 1.82 -26.93 -2.48
N ALA A 112 1.11 -27.65 -3.34
CA ALA A 112 1.17 -29.12 -3.42
C ALA A 112 2.57 -29.66 -3.78
N LEU A 113 3.51 -28.80 -4.20
CA LEU A 113 4.88 -29.16 -4.55
C LEU A 113 5.89 -28.26 -3.82
N PRO A 114 6.86 -28.84 -3.08
CA PRO A 114 7.91 -28.06 -2.44
C PRO A 114 8.87 -27.46 -3.47
N VAL A 115 9.49 -26.33 -3.13
CA VAL A 115 10.61 -25.77 -3.92
C VAL A 115 11.70 -26.83 -4.06
N GLY A 116 12.26 -26.94 -5.27
CA GLY A 116 13.22 -27.99 -5.62
C GLY A 116 12.60 -29.25 -6.26
N ALA A 117 11.28 -29.44 -6.18
CA ALA A 117 10.62 -30.56 -6.84
C ALA A 117 10.73 -30.46 -8.38
N MET A 118 11.15 -31.53 -9.03
CA MET A 118 11.22 -31.62 -10.50
C MET A 118 9.97 -32.33 -11.05
N VAL A 119 9.33 -31.72 -12.05
CA VAL A 119 8.07 -32.20 -12.64
C VAL A 119 8.15 -32.14 -14.18
N PRO A 120 7.66 -33.16 -14.90
CA PRO A 120 7.63 -33.15 -16.35
C PRO A 120 6.39 -32.42 -16.89
N PHE A 121 6.59 -31.50 -17.83
CA PHE A 121 5.51 -30.81 -18.52
C PHE A 121 5.46 -31.18 -20.01
N PRO A 122 4.28 -31.53 -20.57
CA PRO A 122 4.14 -31.92 -21.98
C PRO A 122 4.06 -30.71 -22.94
N LYS A 123 4.51 -29.53 -22.52
CA LYS A 123 4.42 -28.27 -23.27
C LYS A 123 5.74 -27.49 -23.14
N GLY A 124 6.23 -26.93 -24.26
CA GLY A 124 7.43 -26.08 -24.28
C GLY A 124 7.23 -24.67 -23.73
N THR A 125 6.38 -24.49 -22.71
CA THR A 125 6.17 -23.20 -22.03
C THR A 125 6.25 -23.45 -20.54
N VAL A 126 7.21 -22.79 -19.88
CA VAL A 126 7.46 -22.97 -18.46
C VAL A 126 6.27 -22.45 -17.66
N PRO A 127 5.62 -23.28 -16.83
CA PRO A 127 4.53 -22.83 -15.97
C PRO A 127 5.00 -21.83 -14.91
N THR A 128 4.11 -20.94 -14.49
CA THR A 128 4.39 -20.00 -13.41
C THR A 128 4.79 -20.74 -12.12
N GLY A 129 5.84 -20.26 -11.45
CA GLY A 129 6.36 -20.91 -10.24
C GLY A 129 7.43 -21.96 -10.49
N PHE A 130 7.84 -22.16 -11.75
CA PHE A 130 8.84 -23.13 -12.17
C PHE A 130 9.91 -22.48 -13.05
N LEU A 131 11.05 -23.14 -13.17
CA LEU A 131 12.11 -22.87 -14.14
C LEU A 131 12.40 -24.14 -14.93
N GLU A 132 12.79 -24.02 -16.20
CA GLU A 132 13.30 -25.17 -16.94
C GLU A 132 14.62 -25.65 -16.31
N VAL A 133 14.84 -26.97 -16.31
CA VAL A 133 16.08 -27.56 -15.82
C VAL A 133 17.09 -27.66 -16.97
N ASP A 134 17.65 -26.51 -17.32
CA ASP A 134 18.42 -26.23 -18.54
C ASP A 134 19.88 -25.80 -18.30
N GLY A 135 20.38 -25.92 -17.07
CA GLY A 135 21.73 -25.51 -16.70
C GLY A 135 21.95 -24.00 -16.59
N SER A 136 20.90 -23.19 -16.70
CA SER A 136 21.01 -21.72 -16.65
C SER A 136 21.46 -21.20 -15.28
N VAL A 137 22.06 -20.01 -15.28
CA VAL A 137 22.44 -19.29 -14.06
C VAL A 137 21.30 -18.37 -13.66
N GLN A 138 20.93 -18.42 -12.39
CA GLN A 138 19.80 -17.70 -11.81
C GLN A 138 20.25 -16.86 -10.62
N SER A 139 19.53 -15.76 -10.35
CA SER A 139 19.85 -14.88 -9.23
C SER A 139 19.30 -15.43 -7.91
N SER A 140 20.16 -15.51 -6.89
CA SER A 140 19.76 -15.85 -5.52
C SER A 140 18.82 -14.81 -4.92
N ALA A 141 18.88 -13.55 -5.37
CA ALA A 141 17.94 -12.52 -4.95
C ALA A 141 16.54 -12.71 -5.56
N THR A 142 16.46 -13.20 -6.80
CA THR A 142 15.19 -13.47 -7.48
C THR A 142 14.53 -14.77 -7.02
N TYR A 143 15.34 -15.80 -6.72
CA TYR A 143 14.87 -17.13 -6.30
C TYR A 143 15.56 -17.59 -5.00
N PRO A 144 15.31 -16.91 -3.86
CA PRO A 144 16.02 -17.18 -2.62
C PRO A 144 15.79 -18.61 -2.09
N ASP A 145 14.55 -19.09 -2.14
CA ASP A 145 14.21 -20.44 -1.66
C ASP A 145 14.88 -21.53 -2.49
N LEU A 146 14.89 -21.38 -3.83
CA LEU A 146 15.54 -22.34 -4.73
C LEU A 146 17.06 -22.27 -4.59
N SER A 147 17.62 -21.08 -4.44
CA SER A 147 19.05 -20.90 -4.19
C SER A 147 19.48 -21.54 -2.87
N ALA A 148 18.65 -21.42 -1.82
CA ALA A 148 18.91 -22.07 -0.54
C ALA A 148 18.81 -23.60 -0.64
N TYR A 149 17.87 -24.11 -1.44
CA TYR A 149 17.70 -25.54 -1.67
C TYR A 149 18.84 -26.17 -2.49
N LEU A 150 19.23 -25.57 -3.62
CA LEU A 150 20.27 -26.12 -4.51
C LEU A 150 21.68 -25.76 -4.04
N GLY A 151 21.85 -24.65 -3.31
CA GLY A 151 23.15 -24.15 -2.90
C GLY A 151 24.11 -24.00 -4.09
N THR A 152 25.30 -24.59 -3.96
CA THR A 152 26.34 -24.60 -4.98
C THR A 152 26.45 -25.93 -5.72
N THR A 153 25.53 -26.88 -5.51
CA THR A 153 25.64 -28.26 -6.01
C THR A 153 25.88 -28.38 -7.51
N TYR A 154 25.30 -27.47 -8.30
CA TYR A 154 25.42 -27.45 -9.76
C TYR A 154 26.36 -26.37 -10.29
N ASN A 155 27.00 -25.58 -9.43
CA ASN A 155 27.88 -24.50 -9.87
C ASN A 155 29.16 -25.08 -10.48
N ILE A 156 29.61 -24.50 -11.59
CA ILE A 156 30.82 -24.94 -12.31
C ILE A 156 31.97 -23.92 -12.22
N GLY A 157 31.76 -22.82 -11.51
CA GLY A 157 32.71 -21.72 -11.42
C GLY A 157 32.51 -20.75 -12.59
N GLY A 158 31.68 -19.73 -12.35
CA GLY A 158 31.42 -18.67 -13.34
C GLY A 158 30.07 -17.99 -13.19
N GLU A 159 29.31 -18.32 -12.15
CA GLU A 159 27.95 -17.83 -11.93
C GLU A 159 27.91 -16.33 -11.55
N GLY A 160 28.99 -15.81 -10.98
CA GLY A 160 29.04 -14.48 -10.37
C GLY A 160 28.48 -14.47 -8.94
N ALA A 161 28.91 -13.52 -8.12
CA ALA A 161 28.46 -13.42 -6.73
C ALA A 161 26.95 -13.15 -6.65
N GLY A 162 26.24 -13.90 -5.81
CA GLY A 162 24.78 -13.79 -5.65
C GLY A 162 23.95 -14.55 -6.68
N ASN A 163 24.57 -15.47 -7.43
CA ASN A 163 23.90 -16.34 -8.39
C ASN A 163 24.21 -17.83 -8.14
N PHE A 164 23.34 -18.70 -8.66
CA PHE A 164 23.47 -20.15 -8.60
C PHE A 164 23.06 -20.79 -9.93
N ARG A 165 23.49 -22.04 -10.17
CA ARG A 165 23.19 -22.78 -11.40
C ARG A 165 22.09 -23.82 -11.19
N LEU A 166 21.22 -23.97 -12.18
CA LEU A 166 20.24 -25.05 -12.24
C LEU A 166 20.88 -26.37 -12.73
N PRO A 167 20.29 -27.55 -12.44
CA PRO A 167 20.67 -28.77 -13.14
C PRO A 167 20.38 -28.63 -14.65
N ASP A 168 21.02 -29.45 -15.48
CA ASP A 168 20.66 -29.63 -16.89
C ASP A 168 20.13 -31.04 -17.10
N SER A 169 18.91 -31.16 -17.61
CA SER A 169 18.22 -32.44 -17.80
C SER A 169 17.79 -32.68 -19.24
N ARG A 170 18.18 -31.79 -20.14
CA ARG A 170 17.71 -31.83 -21.53
C ARG A 170 18.32 -33.03 -22.23
N GLY A 171 17.46 -33.94 -22.69
CA GLY A 171 17.85 -35.17 -23.38
C GLY A 171 18.17 -36.35 -22.46
N GLU A 172 18.08 -36.18 -21.14
CA GLU A 172 18.49 -37.19 -20.17
C GLU A 172 17.31 -38.06 -19.69
N PHE A 173 17.59 -39.33 -19.42
CA PHE A 173 16.70 -40.20 -18.66
C PHE A 173 17.12 -40.22 -17.19
N PHE A 174 16.15 -40.07 -16.28
CA PHE A 174 16.44 -40.14 -14.86
C PHE A 174 16.46 -41.58 -14.34
N ARG A 175 17.50 -41.87 -13.57
CA ARG A 175 17.65 -43.10 -12.78
C ARG A 175 17.58 -42.74 -11.30
N GLY A 176 16.98 -43.61 -10.49
CA GLY A 176 17.03 -43.48 -9.04
C GLY A 176 18.47 -43.59 -8.53
N TRP A 177 18.87 -42.71 -7.61
CA TRP A 177 20.17 -42.79 -6.99
C TRP A 177 20.28 -44.05 -6.13
N ASP A 178 21.37 -44.80 -6.30
CA ASP A 178 21.57 -46.07 -5.61
C ASP A 178 21.51 -45.93 -4.08
N HIS A 179 22.08 -44.84 -3.56
CA HIS A 179 22.07 -44.48 -2.14
C HIS A 179 22.36 -45.68 -1.19
N GLY A 180 23.30 -46.56 -1.59
CA GLY A 180 23.72 -47.71 -0.80
C GLY A 180 22.93 -49.00 -1.03
N ARG A 181 22.03 -49.05 -2.02
CA ARG A 181 21.28 -50.27 -2.40
C ARG A 181 22.17 -51.31 -3.09
N GLY A 182 23.26 -50.90 -3.73
CA GLY A 182 24.25 -51.79 -4.35
C GLY A 182 23.93 -52.23 -5.79
N VAL A 183 22.95 -51.63 -6.46
CA VAL A 183 22.61 -51.90 -7.87
C VAL A 183 23.37 -50.98 -8.83
N ASP A 184 23.57 -49.72 -8.45
CA ASP A 184 24.40 -48.75 -9.18
C ASP A 184 25.45 -48.15 -8.22
N ALA A 185 26.26 -49.04 -7.65
CA ALA A 185 27.18 -48.72 -6.56
C ALA A 185 28.24 -47.69 -7.00
N GLY A 186 28.50 -46.70 -6.15
CA GLY A 186 29.48 -45.64 -6.40
C GLY A 186 28.97 -44.49 -7.29
N ARG A 187 27.71 -44.55 -7.75
CA ARG A 187 27.11 -43.47 -8.54
C ARG A 187 26.85 -42.22 -7.69
N ALA A 188 27.39 -41.08 -8.10
CA ALA A 188 27.11 -39.80 -7.45
C ALA A 188 25.75 -39.23 -7.91
N LEU A 189 25.00 -38.64 -6.98
CA LEU A 189 23.76 -37.92 -7.30
C LEU A 189 24.07 -36.76 -8.26
N GLY A 190 23.25 -36.58 -9.31
CA GLY A 190 23.41 -35.51 -10.30
C GLY A 190 24.52 -35.74 -11.35
N SER A 191 25.16 -36.92 -11.37
CA SER A 191 26.17 -37.25 -12.39
C SER A 191 25.58 -37.78 -13.70
N TYR A 192 26.20 -37.47 -14.84
CA TYR A 192 25.79 -37.92 -16.19
C TYR A 192 26.46 -39.24 -16.60
N GLN A 193 25.73 -40.12 -17.28
CA GLN A 193 26.24 -41.40 -17.78
C GLN A 193 25.89 -41.48 -19.26
N LEU A 194 26.87 -41.85 -20.10
CA LEU A 194 26.58 -42.20 -21.48
C LEU A 194 25.83 -43.52 -21.56
N ASP A 195 25.25 -43.79 -22.71
CA ASP A 195 24.66 -45.08 -23.02
C ASP A 195 25.70 -46.20 -22.94
N ALA A 196 25.25 -47.39 -22.56
CA ALA A 196 26.06 -48.59 -22.53
C ALA A 196 25.22 -49.80 -22.90
N MET A 197 25.78 -50.69 -23.72
CA MET A 197 25.25 -52.03 -23.94
C MET A 197 25.97 -53.02 -23.03
N GLN A 198 25.24 -53.98 -22.48
CA GLN A 198 25.86 -55.08 -21.76
C GLN A 198 26.80 -55.82 -22.72
N GLY A 199 28.00 -56.18 -22.24
CA GLY A 199 28.89 -57.06 -22.98
C GLY A 199 28.17 -58.35 -23.33
N HIS A 200 28.17 -58.71 -24.62
CA HIS A 200 27.52 -59.90 -25.13
C HIS A 200 28.31 -60.49 -26.29
N TRP A 201 28.06 -61.76 -26.57
CA TRP A 201 28.62 -62.49 -27.70
C TRP A 201 27.50 -62.99 -28.61
N HIS A 202 27.85 -63.21 -29.88
CA HIS A 202 26.96 -63.85 -30.85
C HIS A 202 27.57 -65.18 -31.27
N GLU A 203 26.74 -66.22 -31.34
CA GLU A 203 27.11 -67.48 -31.97
C GLU A 203 26.76 -67.44 -33.46
N ASN A 204 27.66 -67.92 -34.31
CA ASN A 204 27.41 -68.01 -35.75
C ASN A 204 26.63 -69.29 -36.06
N TRP A 205 25.35 -69.18 -36.40
CA TRP A 205 24.57 -70.32 -36.87
C TRP A 205 24.87 -70.62 -38.36
N TYR A 206 25.62 -71.70 -38.63
CA TYR A 206 25.84 -72.20 -39.98
C TYR A 206 24.70 -73.14 -40.39
N ALA A 207 23.81 -72.69 -41.28
CA ALA A 207 22.92 -73.59 -42.01
C ALA A 207 23.71 -74.29 -43.12
N VAL A 208 24.36 -75.41 -42.81
CA VAL A 208 24.99 -76.24 -43.86
C VAL A 208 23.88 -76.91 -44.65
N GLY A 209 23.52 -76.33 -45.79
CA GLY A 209 22.66 -77.00 -46.76
C GLY A 209 23.33 -78.27 -47.25
N GLY A 210 22.93 -79.43 -46.72
CA GLY A 210 23.14 -80.74 -47.35
C GLY A 210 24.57 -81.27 -47.45
N ARG A 211 25.36 -81.23 -46.37
CA ARG A 211 26.50 -82.17 -46.23
C ARG A 211 26.36 -82.98 -44.95
N SER A 212 25.88 -84.20 -45.12
CA SER A 212 25.90 -85.25 -44.09
C SER A 212 27.34 -85.49 -43.63
N GLY A 213 27.60 -85.35 -42.33
CA GLY A 213 28.79 -85.90 -41.69
C GLY A 213 29.81 -84.93 -41.09
N ALA A 214 29.49 -83.69 -40.78
CA ALA A 214 30.41 -82.81 -40.06
C ALA A 214 29.92 -82.50 -38.65
N THR A 215 30.42 -83.27 -37.67
CA THR A 215 30.39 -82.94 -36.25
C THR A 215 31.46 -81.88 -35.99
N PHE A 216 31.06 -80.67 -35.60
CA PHE A 216 32.01 -79.63 -35.16
C PHE A 216 31.90 -79.47 -33.64
N SER A 217 32.87 -80.03 -32.93
CA SER A 217 33.11 -79.75 -31.51
C SER A 217 34.00 -78.51 -31.41
N ASP A 218 33.55 -77.55 -30.61
CA ASP A 218 34.29 -76.46 -29.97
C ASP A 218 35.75 -76.27 -30.45
N GLY A 219 35.96 -75.31 -31.37
CA GLY A 219 37.28 -74.96 -31.91
C GLY A 219 37.26 -74.71 -33.41
N PHE A 220 37.51 -73.46 -33.81
CA PHE A 220 37.72 -73.10 -35.21
C PHE A 220 39.07 -73.67 -35.68
N ASP A 221 39.05 -74.89 -36.21
CA ASP A 221 40.11 -75.42 -37.07
C ASP A 221 39.50 -75.64 -38.45
N VAL A 222 39.72 -74.67 -39.34
CA VAL A 222 39.62 -74.93 -40.79
C VAL A 222 41.03 -75.38 -41.19
N PRO A 223 41.25 -76.67 -41.51
CA PRO A 223 42.56 -77.12 -41.93
C PRO A 223 42.99 -76.31 -43.16
N ALA A 224 44.15 -75.69 -43.05
CA ALA A 224 44.79 -74.99 -44.15
C ALA A 224 45.16 -76.00 -45.25
N ASP A 225 44.28 -76.21 -46.23
CA ASP A 225 44.67 -76.76 -47.51
C ASP A 225 43.70 -76.38 -48.64
N THR A 226 43.97 -75.27 -49.33
CA THR A 226 44.46 -75.30 -50.72
C THR A 226 44.60 -73.87 -51.22
N LYS A 227 45.70 -73.63 -51.96
CA LYS A 227 46.02 -72.38 -52.65
C LYS A 227 45.04 -72.12 -53.80
N ASP A 228 43.81 -71.74 -53.50
CA ASP A 228 42.92 -71.15 -54.50
C ASP A 228 42.09 -70.01 -53.92
N ASN A 229 42.00 -68.95 -54.68
CA ASN A 229 41.69 -67.60 -54.24
C ASN A 229 40.18 -67.45 -53.97
N ARG A 230 39.71 -67.80 -52.77
CA ARG A 230 38.37 -67.40 -52.28
C ARG A 230 38.55 -66.60 -51.00
N GLY A 231 38.29 -65.30 -51.13
CA GLY A 231 38.69 -64.25 -50.19
C GLY A 231 38.39 -64.57 -48.74
N ALA A 232 39.26 -64.08 -47.86
CA ALA A 232 39.12 -64.08 -46.41
C ALA A 232 37.65 -64.08 -46.00
N ASN A 233 37.17 -65.22 -45.46
CA ASN A 233 35.83 -65.35 -44.90
C ASN A 233 35.76 -64.45 -43.65
N TYR A 234 35.58 -63.15 -43.85
CA TYR A 234 35.21 -62.25 -42.78
C TYR A 234 33.75 -62.56 -42.42
N THR A 235 33.53 -63.33 -41.37
CA THR A 235 32.24 -63.39 -40.65
C THR A 235 31.98 -62.02 -40.04
N ARG A 236 31.42 -61.11 -40.83
CA ARG A 236 31.04 -59.76 -40.38
C ARG A 236 29.62 -59.79 -39.85
N ALA A 237 29.41 -59.14 -38.72
CA ALA A 237 28.07 -58.77 -38.28
C ALA A 237 27.42 -57.94 -39.41
N ARG A 238 26.29 -58.44 -39.92
CA ARG A 238 25.51 -57.76 -40.95
C ARG A 238 24.65 -56.67 -40.30
N ASN A 239 24.08 -55.79 -41.13
CA ASN A 239 23.06 -54.87 -40.67
C ASN A 239 21.92 -55.65 -39.98
N PRO A 240 21.29 -55.07 -38.93
CA PRO A 240 20.11 -55.68 -38.33
C PRO A 240 19.05 -55.96 -39.39
N ILE A 241 18.57 -57.21 -39.44
CA ILE A 241 17.47 -57.63 -40.34
C ILE A 241 16.26 -58.04 -39.51
N SER A 242 15.08 -58.00 -40.12
CA SER A 242 13.86 -58.49 -39.49
C SER A 242 13.95 -59.99 -39.22
N ASP A 243 13.46 -60.42 -38.06
CA ASP A 243 13.26 -61.83 -37.71
C ASP A 243 11.90 -62.37 -38.20
N GLY A 244 11.14 -61.58 -38.96
CA GLY A 244 9.81 -61.91 -39.50
C GLY A 244 8.66 -61.76 -38.50
N VAL A 245 8.93 -61.90 -37.19
CA VAL A 245 7.91 -61.86 -36.13
C VAL A 245 7.78 -60.45 -35.53
N ASN A 246 8.90 -59.76 -35.33
CA ASN A 246 8.97 -58.47 -34.65
C ASN A 246 9.13 -57.27 -35.61
N GLY A 247 9.03 -57.52 -36.93
CA GLY A 247 9.11 -56.50 -37.97
C GLY A 247 10.53 -55.97 -38.22
N ALA A 248 10.63 -54.85 -38.92
CA ALA A 248 11.91 -54.22 -39.23
C ALA A 248 12.58 -53.66 -37.96
N PRO A 249 13.87 -53.98 -37.68
CA PRO A 249 14.58 -53.42 -36.54
C PRO A 249 14.63 -51.90 -36.59
N ARG A 250 14.34 -51.23 -35.47
CA ARG A 250 14.51 -49.78 -35.33
C ARG A 250 15.93 -49.49 -34.89
N THR A 251 16.71 -48.80 -35.73
CA THR A 251 18.10 -48.43 -35.45
C THR A 251 18.24 -46.93 -35.25
N ALA A 252 19.10 -46.52 -34.31
CA ALA A 252 19.45 -45.13 -34.04
C ALA A 252 20.90 -45.07 -33.53
N SER A 253 21.42 -43.87 -33.24
CA SER A 253 22.75 -43.68 -32.64
C SER A 253 22.87 -44.23 -31.22
N GLU A 254 21.74 -44.46 -30.53
CA GLU A 254 21.65 -44.99 -29.18
C GLU A 254 20.47 -46.00 -29.10
N THR A 255 20.58 -46.99 -28.22
CA THR A 255 19.45 -47.87 -27.87
C THR A 255 18.56 -47.20 -26.82
N ARG A 256 17.33 -46.82 -27.20
CA ARG A 256 16.37 -46.16 -26.31
C ARG A 256 15.00 -46.82 -26.31
N PRO A 257 14.30 -46.85 -25.16
CA PRO A 257 12.90 -47.26 -25.13
C PRO A 257 12.04 -46.28 -25.91
N ARG A 258 10.84 -46.72 -26.33
CA ARG A 258 9.82 -45.79 -26.81
C ARG A 258 9.50 -44.80 -25.69
N ASN A 259 9.56 -43.50 -26.01
CA ASN A 259 9.38 -42.44 -25.03
C ASN A 259 8.60 -41.27 -25.65
N VAL A 260 8.11 -40.38 -24.77
CA VAL A 260 7.52 -39.08 -25.11
C VAL A 260 8.39 -38.01 -24.47
N ALA A 261 8.79 -37.02 -25.24
CA ALA A 261 9.59 -35.91 -24.74
C ALA A 261 8.73 -34.95 -23.90
N VAL A 262 9.29 -34.53 -22.76
CA VAL A 262 8.70 -33.57 -21.83
C VAL A 262 9.76 -32.54 -21.46
N MET A 263 9.32 -31.35 -21.06
CA MET A 263 10.20 -30.35 -20.47
C MET A 263 10.24 -30.57 -18.96
N TRP A 264 11.42 -30.88 -18.44
CA TRP A 264 11.62 -30.96 -17.00
C TRP A 264 11.72 -29.56 -16.42
N CYS A 265 10.89 -29.27 -15.44
CA CYS A 265 10.95 -28.01 -14.72
C CYS A 265 11.12 -28.25 -13.22
N ILE A 266 11.83 -27.35 -12.56
CA ILE A 266 12.04 -27.35 -11.12
C ILE A 266 11.16 -26.27 -10.48
N LYS A 267 10.48 -26.63 -9.38
CA LYS A 267 9.69 -25.68 -8.59
C LYS A 267 10.64 -24.64 -8.00
N ALA A 268 10.47 -23.38 -8.40
CA ALA A 268 11.42 -22.32 -8.05
C ALA A 268 10.92 -21.42 -6.90
N TRP A 269 9.60 -21.24 -6.75
CA TRP A 269 9.01 -20.47 -5.65
C TRP A 269 7.52 -20.79 -5.45
N ASN A 270 6.99 -20.61 -4.24
CA ASN A 270 5.56 -20.82 -3.93
C ASN A 270 4.81 -19.46 -3.90
N ALA A 271 3.81 -19.27 -4.79
CA ALA A 271 3.00 -18.03 -4.95
C ALA A 271 3.80 -16.74 -5.28
N PRO A 272 3.25 -15.68 -5.90
CA PRO A 272 4.06 -14.63 -6.51
C PRO A 272 4.78 -13.74 -5.49
N VAL A 273 6.01 -14.09 -5.11
CA VAL A 273 6.87 -13.29 -4.21
C VAL A 273 7.76 -12.27 -4.93
N ASN A 274 7.53 -11.99 -6.22
CA ASN A 274 8.27 -10.94 -6.92
C ASN A 274 7.36 -9.84 -7.49
N GLN A 275 6.49 -9.26 -6.65
CA GLN A 275 6.33 -7.80 -6.73
C GLN A 275 7.57 -7.25 -6.01
N GLY A 276 8.62 -6.97 -6.79
CA GLY A 276 9.99 -6.76 -6.29
C GLY A 276 10.02 -6.06 -4.94
N SER A 277 10.66 -6.70 -3.96
CA SER A 277 10.81 -6.28 -2.55
C SER A 277 10.28 -4.88 -2.24
N ILE A 278 8.97 -4.76 -2.05
CA ILE A 278 8.40 -3.52 -1.50
C ILE A 278 8.75 -3.56 -0.02
N ASP A 279 9.82 -2.85 0.33
CA ASP A 279 10.14 -2.56 1.71
C ASP A 279 9.07 -1.61 2.26
N ILE A 280 8.06 -2.19 2.89
CA ILE A 280 6.94 -1.46 3.50
C ILE A 280 7.45 -0.52 4.60
N ALA A 281 8.58 -0.82 5.27
CA ALA A 281 9.15 0.07 6.27
C ALA A 281 9.80 1.29 5.60
N ALA A 282 10.55 1.10 4.52
CA ALA A 282 11.07 2.22 3.72
C ALA A 282 9.93 3.06 3.11
N LEU A 283 8.87 2.41 2.61
CA LEU A 283 7.70 3.11 2.08
C LEU A 283 6.94 3.85 3.19
N ALA A 284 6.86 3.30 4.41
CA ALA A 284 6.23 3.96 5.55
C ALA A 284 6.99 5.24 5.94
N ALA A 285 8.33 5.22 5.89
CA ALA A 285 9.16 6.41 6.12
C ALA A 285 8.91 7.49 5.06
N LEU A 286 8.81 7.10 3.78
CA LEU A 286 8.50 8.01 2.67
C LEU A 286 7.05 8.53 2.72
N ALA A 287 6.11 7.76 3.26
CA ALA A 287 4.72 8.15 3.42
C ALA A 287 4.46 9.07 4.62
N ALA A 288 5.40 9.16 5.57
CA ALA A 288 5.30 10.05 6.73
C ALA A 288 5.38 11.54 6.31
N GLN A 289 5.01 12.44 7.23
CA GLN A 289 5.16 13.88 7.01
C GLN A 289 6.65 14.23 6.81
N ALA A 290 6.94 15.02 5.78
CA ALA A 290 8.27 15.56 5.54
C ALA A 290 8.66 16.52 6.67
N THR A 291 9.90 16.42 7.13
CA THR A 291 10.53 17.35 8.08
C THR A 291 11.95 17.67 7.57
N GLU A 292 12.68 18.56 8.23
CA GLU A 292 14.08 18.84 7.87
C GLU A 292 14.99 17.60 7.91
N ILE A 293 14.61 16.59 8.69
CA ILE A 293 15.38 15.36 8.91
C ILE A 293 14.76 14.17 8.16
N ASN A 294 13.46 14.21 7.85
CA ASN A 294 12.73 13.12 7.22
C ASN A 294 12.37 13.39 5.75
N GLN A 295 12.80 12.51 4.85
CA GLN A 295 12.41 12.49 3.43
C GLN A 295 10.97 11.95 3.24
N GLY A 296 9.99 12.58 3.87
CA GLY A 296 8.57 12.22 3.78
C GLY A 296 7.80 12.94 2.66
N THR A 297 6.47 12.90 2.73
CA THR A 297 5.57 13.69 1.88
C THR A 297 5.18 15.01 2.54
N ALA A 298 5.09 16.09 1.74
CA ALA A 298 4.61 17.40 2.18
C ALA A 298 3.32 17.78 1.48
N LYS A 299 2.33 18.29 2.23
CA LYS A 299 1.07 18.79 1.68
C LYS A 299 1.26 20.19 1.10
N VAL A 300 0.48 20.53 0.09
CA VAL A 300 0.45 21.89 -0.46
C VAL A 300 -0.39 22.80 0.43
N ALA A 301 0.14 23.95 0.82
CA ALA A 301 -0.54 24.91 1.69
C ALA A 301 -1.82 25.48 1.05
N THR A 302 -2.88 25.64 1.83
CA THR A 302 -4.04 26.48 1.48
C THR A 302 -3.73 27.96 1.70
N ALA A 303 -4.56 28.88 1.20
CA ALA A 303 -4.36 30.32 1.41
C ALA A 303 -4.43 30.73 2.90
N ALA A 304 -5.32 30.10 3.66
CA ALA A 304 -5.44 30.35 5.11
C ALA A 304 -4.21 29.85 5.87
N GLN A 305 -3.68 28.68 5.51
CA GLN A 305 -2.47 28.14 6.13
C GLN A 305 -1.21 28.96 5.82
N MET A 306 -1.19 29.70 4.70
CA MET A 306 -0.09 30.64 4.41
C MET A 306 -0.08 31.86 5.34
N LEU A 307 -1.18 32.15 6.04
CA LEU A 307 -1.28 33.25 7.01
C LEU A 307 -0.93 32.82 8.44
N ASP A 308 -0.83 31.51 8.68
CA ASP A 308 -0.46 30.94 9.97
C ASP A 308 1.07 30.87 10.07
N SER A 309 1.68 31.84 10.76
CA SER A 309 3.13 31.95 10.90
C SER A 309 3.76 30.84 11.75
N ALA A 310 2.97 29.96 12.36
CA ALA A 310 3.46 28.80 13.11
C ALA A 310 3.34 27.48 12.32
N ASN A 311 2.92 27.53 11.05
CA ASN A 311 2.63 26.35 10.25
C ASN A 311 3.83 25.80 9.47
N ASP A 312 4.43 24.73 9.97
CA ASP A 312 5.56 24.04 9.34
C ASP A 312 5.18 22.71 8.65
N VAL A 313 3.88 22.43 8.49
CA VAL A 313 3.41 21.12 7.95
C VAL A 313 3.04 21.14 6.47
N VAL A 314 3.11 22.31 5.82
CA VAL A 314 2.73 22.48 4.41
C VAL A 314 3.75 23.29 3.61
N MET A 315 3.82 23.04 2.30
CA MET A 315 4.70 23.74 1.38
C MET A 315 3.96 24.81 0.55
N ALA A 316 4.60 25.95 0.35
CA ALA A 316 4.11 27.01 -0.53
C ALA A 316 4.32 26.65 -2.01
N THR A 317 3.34 26.99 -2.86
CA THR A 317 3.49 26.84 -4.32
C THR A 317 4.08 28.09 -4.95
N PRO A 318 4.79 28.00 -6.10
CA PRO A 318 5.23 29.18 -6.85
C PRO A 318 4.12 30.19 -7.16
N LYS A 319 2.88 29.73 -7.40
CA LYS A 319 1.72 30.62 -7.58
C LYS A 319 1.40 31.40 -6.31
N LYS A 320 1.48 30.79 -5.14
CA LYS A 320 1.23 31.44 -3.83
C LYS A 320 2.37 32.39 -3.44
N LEU A 321 3.60 32.08 -3.85
CA LEU A 321 4.74 33.00 -3.75
C LEU A 321 4.57 34.20 -4.71
N ARG A 322 4.12 33.97 -5.94
CA ARG A 322 3.90 35.00 -6.97
C ARG A 322 2.66 35.87 -6.73
N LEU A 323 1.59 35.31 -6.16
CA LEU A 323 0.40 36.07 -5.75
C LEU A 323 0.71 37.13 -4.67
N GLY A 324 1.90 37.10 -4.09
CA GLY A 324 2.36 38.11 -3.18
C GLY A 324 3.34 39.13 -3.76
N PHE A 325 4.00 38.90 -4.90
CA PHE A 325 5.03 39.82 -5.40
C PHE A 325 4.69 40.33 -6.80
N ALA A 326 4.35 41.62 -6.92
CA ALA A 326 4.11 42.31 -8.18
C ALA A 326 5.08 43.48 -8.34
N ALA A 327 5.64 43.69 -9.52
CA ALA A 327 6.54 44.81 -9.78
C ALA A 327 6.36 45.38 -11.18
N SER A 328 6.42 46.70 -11.28
CA SER A 328 6.55 47.46 -12.53
C SER A 328 7.79 48.33 -12.45
N LEU A 329 8.82 48.04 -13.25
CA LEU A 329 10.11 48.73 -13.24
C LEU A 329 10.19 49.87 -14.27
N THR A 330 9.05 50.48 -14.57
CA THR A 330 8.94 51.69 -15.39
C THR A 330 9.40 52.94 -14.62
N PRO A 331 9.69 54.07 -15.31
CA PRO A 331 10.09 55.32 -14.63
C PRO A 331 9.09 55.77 -13.56
N ASN A 332 7.79 55.56 -13.79
CA ASN A 332 6.77 55.57 -12.75
C ASN A 332 6.40 54.12 -12.47
N GLY A 333 6.87 53.58 -11.35
CA GLY A 333 6.88 52.15 -11.07
C GLY A 333 6.46 51.81 -9.65
N TYR A 334 6.39 50.51 -9.37
CA TYR A 334 6.02 50.00 -8.05
C TYR A 334 6.55 48.60 -7.78
N MET A 335 6.57 48.25 -6.50
CA MET A 335 6.76 46.89 -5.96
C MET A 335 5.70 46.65 -4.87
N VAL A 336 4.95 45.56 -4.99
CA VAL A 336 3.97 45.10 -4.00
C VAL A 336 4.53 43.83 -3.38
N PHE A 337 4.67 43.82 -2.06
CA PHE A 337 5.07 42.67 -1.27
C PHE A 337 3.86 41.84 -0.82
N PRO A 338 4.06 40.55 -0.51
CA PRO A 338 2.97 39.68 -0.16
C PRO A 338 2.21 40.17 1.08
N SER A 339 0.89 39.99 1.10
CA SER A 339 0.07 40.33 2.26
C SER A 339 0.50 39.58 3.53
N TRP A 340 1.01 38.34 3.39
CA TRP A 340 1.57 37.55 4.51
C TRP A 340 2.95 38.04 4.99
N LEU A 341 3.61 38.94 4.26
CA LEU A 341 4.81 39.68 4.70
C LEU A 341 4.46 41.10 5.19
N GLY A 342 3.19 41.36 5.51
CA GLY A 342 2.72 42.68 5.95
C GLY A 342 2.25 43.61 4.83
N GLY A 343 2.29 43.16 3.56
CA GLY A 343 1.65 43.84 2.44
C GLY A 343 2.28 45.15 2.02
N LEU A 344 3.57 45.38 2.32
CA LEU A 344 4.28 46.62 1.98
C LEU A 344 4.18 46.89 0.47
N VAL A 345 3.87 48.13 0.12
CA VAL A 345 3.90 48.64 -1.24
C VAL A 345 4.91 49.79 -1.29
N VAL A 346 5.80 49.73 -2.27
CA VAL A 346 6.77 50.79 -2.58
C VAL A 346 6.47 51.29 -3.98
N GLN A 347 6.27 52.59 -4.15
CA GLN A 347 6.00 53.21 -5.43
C GLN A 347 6.97 54.34 -5.68
N TRP A 348 7.27 54.63 -6.94
CA TRP A 348 8.10 55.77 -7.31
C TRP A 348 7.64 56.37 -8.62
N GLY A 349 8.03 57.61 -8.86
CA GLY A 349 7.77 58.25 -10.14
C GLY A 349 8.28 59.68 -10.22
N LEU A 350 7.98 60.31 -11.35
CA LEU A 350 8.25 61.71 -11.62
C LEU A 350 6.92 62.44 -11.82
N SER A 351 6.75 63.57 -11.15
CA SER A 351 5.54 64.39 -11.28
C SER A 351 5.40 65.03 -12.66
N ALA A 352 4.19 65.51 -12.96
CA ALA A 352 4.03 66.52 -14.00
C ALA A 352 4.77 67.82 -13.61
N SER A 353 4.95 68.73 -14.56
CA SER A 353 5.54 70.03 -14.26
C SER A 353 4.66 70.81 -13.28
N ILE A 354 5.23 71.19 -12.16
CA ILE A 354 4.66 72.01 -11.11
C ILE A 354 5.03 73.46 -11.45
N PRO A 355 4.03 74.34 -11.67
CA PRO A 355 4.30 75.76 -11.84
C PRO A 355 4.96 76.38 -10.59
N ASP A 356 5.47 77.59 -10.76
CA ASP A 356 6.05 78.38 -9.69
C ASP A 356 5.06 78.60 -8.53
N ASP A 357 5.55 78.50 -7.30
CA ASP A 357 4.79 78.59 -6.04
C ASP A 357 3.41 77.90 -6.10
N SER A 358 3.39 76.70 -6.68
CA SER A 358 2.15 75.98 -6.97
C SER A 358 2.17 74.55 -6.46
N LYS A 359 0.98 73.96 -6.38
CA LYS A 359 0.75 72.59 -5.94
C LYS A 359 0.04 71.81 -7.03
N ILE A 360 0.42 70.55 -7.22
CA ILE A 360 -0.29 69.62 -8.08
C ILE A 360 -0.61 68.33 -7.33
N THR A 361 -1.70 67.68 -7.71
CA THR A 361 -2.01 66.32 -7.23
C THR A 361 -1.29 65.32 -8.11
N VAL A 362 -0.50 64.45 -7.49
CA VAL A 362 0.21 63.36 -8.16
C VAL A 362 -0.47 62.04 -7.80
N PRO A 363 -1.10 61.35 -8.78
CA PRO A 363 -1.70 60.05 -8.52
C PRO A 363 -0.61 58.98 -8.33
N PHE A 364 -0.87 58.05 -7.42
CA PHE A 364 -0.08 56.82 -7.37
C PHE A 364 -0.46 55.90 -8.52
N ASN A 365 0.51 55.12 -9.00
CA ASN A 365 0.27 54.13 -10.05
C ASN A 365 -0.65 53.00 -9.57
N LEU A 366 -0.61 52.71 -8.27
CA LEU A 366 -1.48 51.79 -7.57
C LEU A 366 -2.01 52.48 -6.32
N GLN A 367 -3.31 52.39 -6.05
CA GLN A 367 -3.84 52.85 -4.77
C GLN A 367 -3.30 51.96 -3.65
N PHE A 368 -2.78 52.56 -2.58
CA PHE A 368 -2.43 51.82 -1.36
C PHE A 368 -3.70 51.20 -0.75
N PRO A 369 -3.74 49.87 -0.51
CA PRO A 369 -4.96 49.20 -0.05
C PRO A 369 -5.56 49.75 1.24
N THR A 370 -4.72 50.22 2.17
CA THR A 370 -5.12 50.74 3.49
C THR A 370 -4.67 52.18 3.66
N GLU A 371 -3.36 52.44 3.59
CA GLU A 371 -2.76 53.72 3.93
C GLU A 371 -1.41 53.94 3.25
N ALA A 372 -1.09 55.20 2.97
CA ALA A 372 0.23 55.63 2.53
C ALA A 372 0.97 56.24 3.72
N PHE A 373 2.05 55.59 4.17
CA PHE A 373 2.80 55.96 5.36
C PHE A 373 3.65 57.21 5.16
N ALA A 374 4.34 57.29 4.02
CA ALA A 374 5.31 58.33 3.75
C ALA A 374 5.47 58.54 2.25
N VAL A 375 5.66 59.79 1.86
CA VAL A 375 6.11 60.19 0.52
C VAL A 375 7.32 61.08 0.69
N ILE A 376 8.40 60.73 0.00
CA ILE A 376 9.64 61.49 -0.03
C ILE A 376 9.77 62.06 -1.43
N VAL A 377 10.01 63.36 -1.53
CA VAL A 377 10.20 64.05 -2.81
C VAL A 377 11.61 64.62 -2.92
N SER A 378 12.13 64.67 -4.14
CA SER A 378 13.33 65.42 -4.48
C SER A 378 13.13 66.14 -5.80
N ASN A 379 13.74 67.30 -5.94
CA ASN A 379 13.67 68.06 -7.18
C ASN A 379 14.48 67.35 -8.26
N GLN A 380 13.87 67.09 -9.41
CA GLN A 380 14.54 66.46 -10.54
C GLN A 380 14.20 67.20 -11.83
N GLN A 381 15.23 67.77 -12.48
CA GLN A 381 15.13 68.52 -13.73
C GLN A 381 15.94 67.85 -14.85
N PRO A 382 15.46 67.86 -16.10
CA PRO A 382 16.21 67.36 -17.24
C PRO A 382 17.35 68.32 -17.68
N THR A 383 17.32 69.57 -17.23
CA THR A 383 18.30 70.62 -17.56
C THR A 383 18.66 71.42 -16.31
N VAL A 384 19.89 71.94 -16.26
CA VAL A 384 20.32 72.82 -15.16
C VAL A 384 19.49 74.10 -15.19
N VAL A 385 18.76 74.35 -14.12
CA VAL A 385 18.02 75.60 -13.88
C VAL A 385 18.80 76.46 -12.88
N ASN A 386 18.92 77.75 -13.17
CA ASN A 386 19.53 78.73 -12.27
C ASN A 386 18.44 79.22 -11.31
N GLY A 387 18.41 78.69 -10.09
CA GLY A 387 17.37 78.95 -9.09
C GLY A 387 17.43 77.92 -7.97
N ALA A 388 16.99 78.29 -6.77
CA ALA A 388 16.96 77.41 -5.62
C ALA A 388 15.49 77.03 -5.36
N TRP A 389 15.19 75.74 -5.37
CA TRP A 389 13.83 75.22 -5.28
C TRP A 389 13.72 74.26 -4.11
N VAL A 390 12.55 74.23 -3.47
CA VAL A 390 12.22 73.22 -2.46
C VAL A 390 10.95 72.49 -2.89
N GLY A 391 11.09 71.19 -3.16
CA GLY A 391 9.96 70.30 -3.36
C GLY A 391 9.49 69.77 -2.01
N PHE A 392 8.18 69.78 -1.78
CA PHE A 392 7.60 69.28 -0.54
C PHE A 392 6.31 68.50 -0.79
N VAL A 393 5.88 67.76 0.23
CA VAL A 393 4.59 67.04 0.24
C VAL A 393 3.66 67.78 1.19
N ASP A 394 2.50 68.19 0.68
CA ASP A 394 1.51 68.94 1.46
C ASP A 394 0.52 67.99 2.15
N THR A 395 -0.05 67.05 1.39
CA THR A 395 -0.99 66.05 1.91
C THR A 395 -0.79 64.70 1.23
N ILE A 396 -1.15 63.62 1.94
CA ILE A 396 -1.04 62.24 1.48
C ILE A 396 -2.40 61.56 1.68
N SER A 397 -2.82 60.78 0.68
CA SER A 397 -3.99 59.91 0.72
C SER A 397 -3.62 58.53 0.15
N PRO A 398 -4.47 57.49 0.28
CA PRO A 398 -4.17 56.19 -0.31
C PRO A 398 -4.04 56.19 -1.85
N SER A 399 -4.66 57.15 -2.55
CA SER A 399 -4.68 57.20 -4.02
C SER A 399 -3.71 58.21 -4.64
N SER A 400 -3.25 59.20 -3.87
CA SER A 400 -2.44 60.31 -4.38
C SER A 400 -1.79 61.10 -3.24
N PHE A 401 -0.83 61.94 -3.59
CA PHE A 401 -0.30 62.98 -2.72
C PHE A 401 -0.29 64.34 -3.43
N VAL A 402 -0.21 65.42 -2.66
CA VAL A 402 -0.06 66.77 -3.20
C VAL A 402 1.40 67.17 -3.13
N ALA A 403 2.01 67.36 -4.30
CA ALA A 403 3.37 67.85 -4.44
C ALA A 403 3.35 69.37 -4.61
N GLY A 404 4.16 70.07 -3.81
CA GLY A 404 4.40 71.50 -3.95
C GLY A 404 5.83 71.79 -4.41
N ALA A 405 5.99 72.93 -5.07
CA ALA A 405 7.28 73.50 -5.42
C ALA A 405 7.26 74.98 -5.06
N ASP A 406 8.10 75.38 -4.11
CA ASP A 406 8.29 76.78 -3.75
C ASP A 406 9.64 77.26 -4.29
N ASP A 407 9.65 78.42 -4.93
CA ASP A 407 10.89 79.10 -5.29
C ASP A 407 11.46 79.79 -4.04
N VAL A 408 12.73 79.52 -3.75
CA VAL A 408 13.47 80.22 -2.69
C VAL A 408 14.49 81.21 -3.27
N GLY A 409 14.46 81.44 -4.59
CA GLY A 409 15.21 82.44 -5.34
C GLY A 409 14.47 83.77 -5.57
N SER A 410 15.07 84.68 -6.36
CA SER A 410 14.55 86.03 -6.64
C SER A 410 14.12 86.24 -8.11
N SER A 411 13.93 85.16 -8.88
CA SER A 411 13.62 85.20 -10.31
C SER A 411 12.39 84.36 -10.62
N THR A 412 11.50 84.84 -11.48
CA THR A 412 10.30 84.11 -11.94
C THR A 412 10.63 82.68 -12.38
N GLY A 413 10.04 81.71 -11.68
CA GLY A 413 10.50 80.35 -11.69
C GLY A 413 10.07 79.54 -12.91
N THR A 414 11.00 78.74 -13.47
CA THR A 414 10.66 77.75 -14.50
C THR A 414 9.96 76.55 -13.85
N PRO A 415 8.84 76.04 -14.40
CA PRO A 415 8.13 74.89 -13.82
C PRO A 415 9.04 73.68 -13.60
N ILE A 416 9.04 73.13 -12.38
CA ILE A 416 9.88 71.99 -12.00
C ILE A 416 9.10 70.67 -11.96
N LYS A 417 9.79 69.56 -11.78
CA LYS A 417 9.24 68.23 -11.53
C LYS A 417 9.92 67.69 -10.30
N VAL A 418 9.19 66.89 -9.54
CA VAL A 418 9.70 66.20 -8.37
C VAL A 418 9.73 64.71 -8.66
N PHE A 419 10.85 64.08 -8.38
CA PHE A 419 10.91 62.64 -8.22
C PHE A 419 10.36 62.31 -6.84
N TRP A 420 9.65 61.19 -6.75
CA TRP A 420 9.01 60.79 -5.51
C TRP A 420 9.17 59.30 -5.28
N VAL A 421 9.23 58.92 -4.01
CA VAL A 421 9.13 57.55 -3.52
C VAL A 421 8.10 57.51 -2.41
N ALA A 422 7.17 56.58 -2.49
CA ALA A 422 6.08 56.42 -1.54
C ALA A 422 6.07 55.01 -0.94
N PHE A 423 5.75 54.92 0.34
CA PHE A 423 5.62 53.67 1.10
C PHE A 423 4.22 53.58 1.70
N GLY A 424 3.61 52.40 1.68
CA GLY A 424 2.27 52.17 2.21
C GLY A 424 1.90 50.69 2.23
N ARG A 425 0.65 50.37 2.56
CA ARG A 425 0.09 49.01 2.51
C ARG A 425 -1.42 49.04 2.31
#